data_AF-A0A0S7X5W1-F1
#
_entry.id   AF-A0A0S7X5W1-F1
#
_cell.length_a   1.000
_cell.length_b   1.000
_cell.length_c   1.000
_cell.angle_alpha   90.00
_cell.angle_beta   90.00
_cell.angle_gamma   90.00
#
_symmetry.space_group_name_H-M   'P 1'
#
loop_
_entity.id
_entity.type
_entity.pdbx_description
1 polymer ?
#
loop_
_entity_poly.entity_id
_entity_poly.type
_entity_poly.pdbx_seq_one_letter_code
_entity_poly.pdbx_strand_id
1 'polypeptide(L)'
;MRSTHAKSNFLLLTATFVGLVSMPSLSAGAKPWKEETVLISSQGDQTVVRPFEGDRILFKNADPQLAIEWGLANARTTVVLAGKYVVSDCIDIPRDDVTLIINQGAEISLNPETEHNADIGFRSRRPGYWQIVPLVYNHGHHNVRVIHLGTLVHSVWQEEQRGKQTFPIVFDGRNDKRTCGVEGGLLLVAGSAAQSCLLLDSRGVHVPLFALDYASLESGLDGVLTLEGCEDCRLGMIVNLAPKPGSTTGETVDLNSRNRGIAIERLVGERSNEIIDCNESHATVGEIVSIGKPQKLLTSSKGSGPRWTSKPQTGSVSLDVKQKTILEDAAGVALRLDVPTLPDALPRFTVRATVEVTLKDGSKKAFAKEAEIDVQSAE
;
A
#
# COMPACT_ATOMS: atom_id res chain seq x y z
N MET A 1 -26.65 14.78 83.08
CA MET A 1 -26.83 16.25 83.00
C MET A 1 -27.02 16.60 81.54
N ARG A 2 -28.25 16.74 81.02
CA ARG A 2 -29.01 18.02 80.91
C ARG A 2 -28.10 19.23 80.64
N SER A 3 -28.09 19.75 79.40
CA SER A 3 -28.72 21.03 79.06
C SER A 3 -28.47 21.43 77.60
N THR A 4 -29.52 21.93 76.99
CA THR A 4 -29.70 22.48 75.65
C THR A 4 -29.43 24.00 75.58
N HIS A 5 -29.48 24.51 74.33
CA HIS A 5 -29.59 25.91 73.83
C HIS A 5 -28.29 26.54 73.32
N ALA A 6 -28.08 26.88 72.04
CA ALA A 6 -28.86 27.51 70.95
C ALA A 6 -28.65 29.04 70.83
N LYS A 7 -28.66 29.49 69.55
CA LYS A 7 -28.66 30.85 68.96
C LYS A 7 -27.28 31.40 68.59
N SER A 8 -27.07 32.20 67.55
CA SER A 8 -27.69 32.43 66.21
C SER A 8 -26.91 33.62 65.62
N ASN A 9 -26.68 33.61 64.30
CA ASN A 9 -26.37 34.77 63.41
C ASN A 9 -24.97 35.41 63.61
N PHE A 10 -24.23 35.84 62.59
CA PHE A 10 -24.62 36.81 61.56
C PHE A 10 -23.60 36.77 60.39
N LEU A 11 -24.07 36.93 59.15
CA LEU A 11 -23.29 37.14 57.93
C LEU A 11 -22.35 38.35 58.04
N LEU A 12 -21.15 38.26 57.46
CA LEU A 12 -20.59 39.39 56.73
C LEU A 12 -19.76 38.91 55.53
N LEU A 13 -20.18 39.37 54.35
CA LEU A 13 -19.46 39.29 53.09
C LEU A 13 -18.13 40.07 53.19
N THR A 14 -17.07 39.49 52.66
CA THR A 14 -16.01 40.25 51.97
C THR A 14 -15.65 39.50 50.70
N ALA A 15 -16.11 40.05 49.58
CA ALA A 15 -15.71 39.67 48.24
C ALA A 15 -14.30 40.22 47.98
N THR A 16 -13.36 39.35 47.67
CA THR A 16 -12.08 39.74 47.07
C THR A 16 -12.04 39.17 45.66
N PHE A 17 -12.42 40.00 44.70
CA PHE A 17 -12.12 39.82 43.29
C PHE A 17 -10.83 40.59 42.99
N VAL A 18 -10.18 40.24 41.88
CA VAL A 18 -8.99 40.84 41.24
C VAL A 18 -7.71 40.04 41.47
N GLY A 19 -7.29 39.37 40.38
CA GLY A 19 -6.01 38.66 40.29
C GLY A 19 -5.97 37.50 39.29
N LEU A 20 -6.93 37.35 38.37
CA LEU A 20 -6.74 36.50 37.19
C LEU A 20 -5.68 37.17 36.31
N VAL A 21 -4.42 36.77 36.50
CA VAL A 21 -3.40 36.92 35.46
C VAL A 21 -3.84 36.00 34.33
N SER A 22 -4.59 36.56 33.38
CA SER A 22 -4.77 35.99 32.06
C SER A 22 -3.38 35.88 31.44
N MET A 23 -2.73 34.73 31.62
CA MET A 23 -1.62 34.33 30.78
C MET A 23 -2.15 34.38 29.34
N PRO A 24 -1.55 35.16 28.44
CA PRO A 24 -1.88 35.05 27.04
C PRO A 24 -1.53 33.61 26.64
N SER A 25 -2.54 32.88 26.17
CA SER A 25 -2.39 31.61 25.47
C SER A 25 -1.57 31.85 24.20
N LEU A 26 -0.25 31.83 24.35
CA LEU A 26 0.71 31.45 23.32
C LEU A 26 0.63 29.91 23.31
N SER A 27 0.11 29.20 22.31
CA SER A 27 0.21 29.36 20.86
C SER A 27 -1.08 28.92 20.15
N ALA A 28 -1.56 29.76 19.25
CA ALA A 28 -2.14 29.26 18.01
C ALA A 28 -0.97 28.79 17.12
N GLY A 29 -1.06 27.60 16.49
CA GLY A 29 -0.29 27.39 15.24
C GLY A 29 0.27 26.01 14.91
N ALA A 30 0.37 25.05 15.84
CA ALA A 30 0.82 23.71 15.46
C ALA A 30 -0.36 22.91 14.88
N LYS A 31 -0.31 22.58 13.59
CA LYS A 31 -1.19 21.53 13.05
C LYS A 31 -0.59 20.19 13.52
N PRO A 32 -1.28 19.39 14.37
CA PRO A 32 -0.68 18.20 15.00
C PRO A 32 0.02 17.25 14.02
N TRP A 33 -0.55 17.09 12.82
CA TRP A 33 0.03 16.23 11.79
C TRP A 33 1.44 16.63 11.34
N LYS A 34 1.79 17.92 11.37
CA LYS A 34 3.13 18.38 10.98
C LYS A 34 4.21 17.95 11.97
N GLU A 35 3.86 17.91 13.25
CA GLU A 35 4.75 17.43 14.32
C GLU A 35 4.89 15.90 14.27
N GLU A 36 3.86 15.21 13.78
CA GLU A 36 3.83 13.76 13.56
C GLU A 36 4.37 13.33 12.19
N THR A 37 4.89 14.25 11.38
CA THR A 37 5.41 13.99 10.03
C THR A 37 6.90 14.30 9.93
N VAL A 38 7.65 13.37 9.34
CA VAL A 38 9.07 13.54 9.00
C VAL A 38 9.31 13.37 7.51
N LEU A 39 10.33 14.09 7.03
CA LEU A 39 10.77 14.09 5.64
C LEU A 39 12.13 13.41 5.53
N ILE A 40 12.25 12.45 4.62
CA ILE A 40 13.48 11.75 4.29
C ILE A 40 14.02 12.32 2.98
N SER A 41 15.30 12.70 2.96
CA SER A 41 15.94 13.25 1.77
C SER A 41 17.40 12.80 1.68
N SER A 42 17.93 12.69 0.46
CA SER A 42 19.37 12.53 0.24
C SER A 42 20.13 13.85 0.48
N GLN A 43 21.29 13.77 1.11
CA GLN A 43 22.23 14.87 1.31
C GLN A 43 23.66 14.36 1.18
N GLY A 44 24.21 14.45 -0.05
CA GLY A 44 25.53 13.89 -0.35
C GLY A 44 25.50 12.36 -0.30
N ASP A 45 26.39 11.78 0.50
CA ASP A 45 26.48 10.34 0.76
C ASP A 45 25.57 9.87 1.91
N GLN A 46 24.77 10.78 2.48
CA GLN A 46 23.90 10.50 3.62
C GLN A 46 22.43 10.60 3.24
N THR A 47 21.60 9.83 3.92
CA THR A 47 20.16 10.03 4.00
C THR A 47 19.84 10.69 5.33
N VAL A 48 19.06 11.77 5.30
CA VAL A 48 18.76 12.60 6.46
C VAL A 48 17.27 12.69 6.71
N VAL A 49 16.90 12.72 7.99
CA VAL A 49 15.52 12.85 8.47
C VAL A 49 15.34 14.24 9.07
N ARG A 50 14.31 14.96 8.62
CA ARG A 50 13.93 16.28 9.13
C ARG A 50 12.47 16.30 9.58
N PRO A 51 12.09 17.18 10.53
CA PRO A 51 10.67 17.44 10.74
C PRO A 51 10.03 18.02 9.48
N PHE A 52 8.69 18.00 9.41
CA PHE A 52 7.98 18.65 8.31
C PHE A 52 8.31 20.15 8.20
N GLU A 53 8.45 20.85 9.33
CA GLU A 53 8.85 22.26 9.37
C GLU A 53 10.22 22.45 10.00
N GLY A 54 11.10 23.14 9.27
CA GLY A 54 12.44 23.53 9.70
C GLY A 54 13.54 22.58 9.23
N ASP A 55 14.79 23.07 9.31
CA ASP A 55 15.93 22.41 8.65
C ASP A 55 16.77 21.53 9.58
N ARG A 56 16.36 21.39 10.86
CA ARG A 56 17.10 20.59 11.83
C ARG A 56 17.12 19.12 11.40
N ILE A 57 18.29 18.50 11.46
CA ILE A 57 18.46 17.08 11.21
C ILE A 57 18.11 16.34 12.51
N LEU A 58 17.09 15.48 12.46
CA LEU A 58 16.68 14.63 13.58
C LEU A 58 17.51 13.35 13.63
N PHE A 59 17.80 12.80 12.45
CA PHE A 59 18.57 11.58 12.26
C PHE A 59 19.30 11.63 10.92
N LYS A 60 20.41 10.91 10.80
CA LYS A 60 21.11 10.71 9.53
C LYS A 60 21.85 9.39 9.52
N ASN A 61 21.92 8.76 8.35
CA ASN A 61 22.69 7.54 8.13
C ASN A 61 23.13 7.45 6.67
N ALA A 62 24.25 6.78 6.40
CA ALA A 62 24.68 6.47 5.04
C ALA A 62 23.73 5.48 4.36
N ASP A 63 23.17 4.53 5.14
CA ASP A 63 22.16 3.60 4.66
C ASP A 63 20.76 4.25 4.71
N PRO A 64 20.10 4.45 3.55
CA PRO A 64 18.74 4.96 3.49
C PRO A 64 17.72 4.13 4.27
N GLN A 65 17.92 2.81 4.38
CA GLN A 65 17.01 1.92 5.08
C GLN A 65 16.81 2.38 6.52
N LEU A 66 17.93 2.55 7.24
CA LEU A 66 17.92 2.94 8.65
C LEU A 66 17.30 4.33 8.87
N ALA A 67 17.44 5.25 7.91
CA ALA A 67 16.81 6.56 8.01
C ALA A 67 15.28 6.50 7.81
N ILE A 68 14.80 5.68 6.86
CA ILE A 68 13.37 5.48 6.60
C ILE A 68 12.71 4.77 7.79
N GLU A 69 13.32 3.69 8.28
CA GLU A 69 12.85 2.92 9.45
C GLU A 69 12.85 3.78 10.71
N TRP A 70 13.89 4.61 10.92
CA TRP A 70 13.89 5.57 12.02
C TRP A 70 12.69 6.52 11.92
N GLY A 71 12.36 7.00 10.72
CA GLY A 71 11.18 7.83 10.49
C GLY A 71 9.89 7.11 10.91
N LEU A 72 9.69 5.89 10.44
CA LEU A 72 8.51 5.08 10.77
C LEU A 72 8.41 4.74 12.27
N ALA A 73 9.54 4.52 12.93
CA ALA A 73 9.58 4.26 14.36
C ALA A 73 9.20 5.51 15.19
N ASN A 74 9.56 6.71 14.74
CA ASN A 74 9.48 7.94 15.54
C ASN A 74 8.40 8.93 15.10
N ALA A 75 7.77 8.74 13.94
CA ALA A 75 6.74 9.60 13.39
C ALA A 75 5.56 8.78 12.88
N ARG A 76 4.37 9.39 12.85
CA ARG A 76 3.17 8.74 12.29
C ARG A 76 3.24 8.69 10.78
N THR A 77 3.75 9.75 10.15
CA THR A 77 3.90 9.84 8.69
C THR A 77 5.37 10.05 8.32
N THR A 78 5.88 9.18 7.46
CA THR A 78 7.23 9.29 6.89
C THR A 78 7.10 9.51 5.40
N VAL A 79 7.62 10.63 4.91
CA VAL A 79 7.62 10.97 3.48
C VAL A 79 9.03 10.86 2.92
N VAL A 80 9.25 9.92 2.01
CA VAL A 80 10.50 9.80 1.26
C VAL A 80 10.43 10.73 0.05
N LEU A 81 11.21 11.81 0.08
CA LEU A 81 11.26 12.82 -0.97
C LEU A 81 12.07 12.36 -2.18
N ALA A 82 11.97 13.10 -3.27
CA ALA A 82 12.73 12.81 -4.50
C ALA A 82 14.23 12.62 -4.24
N GLY A 83 14.81 11.61 -4.88
CA GLY A 83 16.17 11.16 -4.63
C GLY A 83 16.34 9.68 -4.94
N LYS A 84 17.59 9.21 -4.97
CA LYS A 84 17.93 7.80 -5.13
C LYS A 84 18.34 7.21 -3.79
N TYR A 85 17.73 6.08 -3.44
CA TYR A 85 17.92 5.42 -2.16
C TYR A 85 18.19 3.93 -2.41
N VAL A 86 19.44 3.52 -2.23
CA VAL A 86 19.84 2.12 -2.33
C VAL A 86 19.86 1.56 -0.91
N VAL A 87 18.88 0.73 -0.57
CA VAL A 87 18.75 0.12 0.77
C VAL A 87 19.57 -1.16 0.84
N SER A 88 20.13 -1.47 2.02
CA SER A 88 20.95 -2.67 2.21
C SER A 88 20.12 -3.95 2.23
N ASP A 89 18.87 -3.90 2.68
CA ASP A 89 17.94 -5.02 2.66
C ASP A 89 16.49 -4.53 2.46
N CYS A 90 15.52 -5.00 3.24
CA CYS A 90 14.14 -4.51 3.20
C CYS A 90 13.93 -3.33 4.15
N ILE A 91 13.00 -2.43 3.81
CA ILE A 91 12.50 -1.42 4.74
C ILE A 91 11.44 -2.08 5.61
N ASP A 92 11.78 -2.34 6.88
CA ASP A 92 10.86 -2.92 7.84
C ASP A 92 9.91 -1.85 8.40
N ILE A 93 8.61 -2.13 8.35
CA ILE A 93 7.61 -1.34 9.08
C ILE A 93 7.69 -1.78 10.56
N PRO A 94 8.05 -0.89 11.50
CA PRO A 94 8.43 -1.31 12.85
C PRO A 94 7.27 -1.37 13.85
N ARG A 95 6.08 -0.85 13.49
CA ARG A 95 4.93 -0.73 14.40
C ARG A 95 3.62 -0.47 13.65
N ASP A 96 2.53 -0.60 14.39
CA ASP A 96 1.18 -0.27 13.95
C ASP A 96 0.98 1.24 13.73
N ASP A 97 -0.09 1.59 13.02
CA ASP A 97 -0.61 2.96 12.85
C ASP A 97 0.41 3.94 12.24
N VAL A 98 1.17 3.50 11.24
CA VAL A 98 2.14 4.32 10.49
C VAL A 98 1.79 4.46 9.02
N THR A 99 2.19 5.58 8.45
CA THR A 99 2.07 5.88 7.02
C THR A 99 3.44 6.08 6.40
N LEU A 100 3.77 5.25 5.41
CA LEU A 100 4.92 5.44 4.53
C LEU A 100 4.43 6.02 3.21
N ILE A 101 4.95 7.20 2.83
CA ILE A 101 4.73 7.81 1.52
C ILE A 101 6.05 7.78 0.76
N ILE A 102 6.09 7.07 -0.35
CA ILE A 102 7.20 7.10 -1.31
C ILE A 102 6.81 8.11 -2.38
N ASN A 103 7.37 9.32 -2.31
CA ASN A 103 6.93 10.44 -3.15
C ASN A 103 7.36 10.27 -4.61
N GLN A 104 6.70 11.02 -5.49
CA GLN A 104 7.13 11.16 -6.88
C GLN A 104 8.59 11.61 -6.95
N GLY A 105 9.37 10.94 -7.80
CA GLY A 105 10.81 11.18 -7.96
C GLY A 105 11.70 10.50 -6.92
N ALA A 106 11.14 9.81 -5.92
CA ALA A 106 11.91 8.90 -5.07
C ALA A 106 12.12 7.57 -5.81
N GLU A 107 13.36 7.12 -5.91
CA GLU A 107 13.76 5.85 -6.51
C GLU A 107 14.40 5.00 -5.41
N ILE A 108 13.72 3.93 -4.99
CA ILE A 108 14.22 3.02 -3.95
C ILE A 108 14.57 1.67 -4.59
N SER A 109 15.77 1.16 -4.33
CA SER A 109 16.24 -0.12 -4.85
C SER A 109 16.97 -0.94 -3.79
N LEU A 110 16.90 -2.26 -3.91
CA LEU A 110 17.75 -3.17 -3.14
C LEU A 110 19.20 -3.08 -3.64
N ASN A 111 20.17 -3.04 -2.72
CA ASN A 111 21.58 -3.16 -3.05
C ASN A 111 21.88 -4.58 -3.59
N PRO A 112 22.29 -4.76 -4.86
CA PRO A 112 22.55 -6.10 -5.40
C PRO A 112 23.73 -6.83 -4.73
N GLU A 113 24.59 -6.10 -4.03
CA GLU A 113 25.81 -6.64 -3.42
C GLU A 113 25.60 -7.14 -1.97
N THR A 114 24.38 -7.04 -1.43
CA THR A 114 24.06 -7.48 -0.08
C THR A 114 23.23 -8.76 -0.07
N GLU A 115 23.33 -9.53 1.01
CA GLU A 115 22.44 -10.65 1.24
C GLU A 115 21.11 -10.11 1.76
N HIS A 116 20.02 -10.46 1.09
CA HIS A 116 18.68 -10.02 1.45
C HIS A 116 17.90 -11.04 2.27
N ASN A 117 17.11 -10.55 3.22
CA ASN A 117 16.16 -11.34 3.99
C ASN A 117 15.13 -11.97 3.05
N ALA A 118 15.02 -13.31 3.12
CA ALA A 118 14.19 -14.11 2.23
C ALA A 118 13.35 -15.15 3.00
N ASP A 119 12.95 -14.80 4.23
CA ASP A 119 12.31 -15.71 5.18
C ASP A 119 10.86 -16.06 4.84
N ILE A 120 10.29 -15.39 3.84
CA ILE A 120 8.95 -15.66 3.34
C ILE A 120 9.02 -16.79 2.30
N GLY A 121 8.96 -18.03 2.78
CA GLY A 121 8.91 -19.22 1.92
C GLY A 121 7.49 -19.77 1.70
N PHE A 122 7.31 -20.53 0.63
CA PHE A 122 6.14 -21.40 0.47
C PHE A 122 6.07 -22.42 1.61
N ARG A 123 4.87 -22.66 2.14
CA ARG A 123 4.58 -23.84 2.96
C ARG A 123 4.43 -25.06 2.05
N SER A 124 5.56 -25.60 1.61
CA SER A 124 5.63 -26.79 0.75
C SER A 124 6.44 -27.91 1.41
N ARG A 125 6.42 -29.12 0.82
CA ARG A 125 7.28 -30.24 1.23
C ARG A 125 8.78 -29.97 1.02
N ARG A 126 9.13 -28.90 0.31
CA ARG A 126 10.50 -28.43 0.07
C ARG A 126 10.65 -26.98 0.58
N PRO A 127 10.91 -26.78 1.89
CA PRO A 127 11.22 -25.46 2.44
C PRO A 127 12.37 -24.81 1.65
N GLY A 128 12.27 -23.50 1.40
CA GLY A 128 13.29 -22.74 0.66
C GLY A 128 13.32 -22.92 -0.86
N TYR A 129 12.36 -23.65 -1.45
CA TYR A 129 12.30 -23.81 -2.92
C TYR A 129 11.95 -22.52 -3.66
N TRP A 130 11.10 -21.69 -3.04
CA TRP A 130 10.69 -20.37 -3.53
C TRP A 130 10.59 -19.43 -2.33
N GLN A 131 11.35 -18.34 -2.37
CA GLN A 131 11.45 -17.36 -1.29
C GLN A 131 11.09 -15.97 -1.81
N ILE A 132 10.43 -15.18 -0.98
CA ILE A 132 10.11 -13.79 -1.29
C ILE A 132 11.13 -12.87 -0.60
N VAL A 133 11.64 -11.92 -1.37
CA VAL A 133 12.46 -10.81 -0.90
C VAL A 133 11.61 -9.53 -0.97
N PRO A 134 11.08 -9.01 0.14
CA PRO A 134 10.34 -7.77 0.13
C PRO A 134 11.28 -6.56 -0.02
N LEU A 135 10.82 -5.47 -0.63
CA LEU A 135 11.51 -4.18 -0.54
C LEU A 135 10.92 -3.31 0.58
N VAL A 136 9.60 -3.27 0.70
CA VAL A 136 8.88 -2.72 1.87
C VAL A 136 8.14 -3.86 2.55
N TYR A 137 8.42 -4.08 3.83
CA TYR A 137 7.92 -5.24 4.56
C TYR A 137 7.11 -4.85 5.79
N ASN A 138 5.81 -5.14 5.77
CA ASN A 138 4.96 -5.10 6.95
C ASN A 138 4.75 -6.51 7.50
N HIS A 139 5.40 -6.86 8.61
CA HIS A 139 5.24 -8.15 9.27
C HIS A 139 4.31 -8.05 10.49
N GLY A 140 3.02 -8.34 10.28
CA GLY A 140 2.04 -8.43 11.37
C GLY A 140 1.58 -7.11 11.99
N HIS A 141 1.96 -5.95 11.43
CA HIS A 141 1.51 -4.66 11.97
C HIS A 141 0.18 -4.20 11.37
N HIS A 142 -0.67 -3.66 12.25
CA HIS A 142 -2.03 -3.24 11.95
C HIS A 142 -2.09 -1.79 11.47
N ASN A 143 -3.12 -1.48 10.67
CA ASN A 143 -3.40 -0.12 10.17
C ASN A 143 -2.20 0.58 9.48
N VAL A 144 -1.30 -0.21 8.91
CA VAL A 144 -0.16 0.31 8.14
C VAL A 144 -0.65 0.83 6.80
N ARG A 145 -0.19 2.02 6.43
CA ARG A 145 -0.55 2.67 5.17
C ARG A 145 0.71 2.84 4.33
N VAL A 146 0.74 2.24 3.14
CA VAL A 146 1.81 2.43 2.16
C VAL A 146 1.24 3.12 0.92
N ILE A 147 1.75 4.31 0.65
CA ILE A 147 1.35 5.15 -0.48
C ILE A 147 2.55 5.29 -1.41
N HIS A 148 2.51 4.57 -2.52
CA HIS A 148 3.59 4.47 -3.48
C HIS A 148 3.33 5.33 -4.73
N LEU A 149 4.10 6.42 -4.85
CA LEU A 149 4.02 7.40 -5.94
C LEU A 149 5.35 7.55 -6.70
N GLY A 150 6.42 6.93 -6.20
CA GLY A 150 7.77 6.99 -6.77
C GLY A 150 8.09 5.77 -7.63
N THR A 151 9.33 5.30 -7.55
CA THR A 151 9.83 4.12 -8.28
C THR A 151 10.43 3.11 -7.30
N LEU A 152 9.95 1.87 -7.34
CA LEU A 152 10.51 0.73 -6.62
C LEU A 152 11.20 -0.22 -7.60
N VAL A 153 12.51 -0.35 -7.50
CA VAL A 153 13.37 -1.13 -8.40
C VAL A 153 13.80 -2.42 -7.70
N HIS A 154 13.67 -3.55 -8.39
CA HIS A 154 14.23 -4.83 -7.92
C HIS A 154 15.60 -5.08 -8.56
N SER A 155 16.46 -5.79 -7.84
CA SER A 155 17.79 -6.21 -8.32
C SER A 155 18.04 -7.72 -8.16
N VAL A 156 17.19 -8.45 -7.45
CA VAL A 156 17.46 -9.87 -7.16
C VAL A 156 16.98 -10.78 -8.29
N TRP A 157 17.93 -11.23 -9.10
CA TRP A 157 17.81 -12.43 -9.91
C TRP A 157 18.53 -13.57 -9.18
N GLN A 158 17.81 -14.62 -8.80
CA GLN A 158 18.46 -15.91 -8.55
C GLN A 158 17.81 -16.97 -9.44
N GLU A 159 18.69 -17.68 -10.15
CA GLU A 159 18.44 -18.67 -11.19
C GLU A 159 17.14 -19.50 -10.98
N GLU A 160 16.48 -19.85 -12.09
CA GLU A 160 15.24 -20.66 -12.18
C GLU A 160 15.18 -21.88 -11.25
N GLN A 161 16.32 -22.38 -10.77
CA GLN A 161 16.41 -23.60 -9.99
C GLN A 161 16.32 -23.41 -8.46
N ARG A 162 16.38 -22.18 -7.92
CA ARG A 162 16.31 -21.90 -6.45
C ARG A 162 15.62 -20.57 -6.10
N GLY A 163 14.57 -20.23 -6.84
CA GLY A 163 14.05 -18.86 -7.05
C GLY A 163 13.73 -18.03 -5.79
N LYS A 164 14.53 -16.98 -5.58
CA LYS A 164 14.11 -15.80 -4.81
C LYS A 164 13.35 -14.85 -5.76
N GLN A 165 12.16 -14.40 -5.36
CA GLN A 165 11.38 -13.41 -6.11
C GLN A 165 11.26 -12.13 -5.29
N THR A 166 11.53 -10.99 -5.92
CA THR A 166 11.36 -9.70 -5.25
C THR A 166 9.91 -9.26 -5.31
N PHE A 167 9.35 -8.81 -4.18
CA PHE A 167 8.04 -8.16 -4.14
C PHE A 167 8.22 -6.73 -3.60
N PRO A 168 7.85 -5.67 -4.35
CA PRO A 168 8.02 -4.28 -3.92
C PRO A 168 7.42 -3.97 -2.55
N ILE A 169 6.20 -4.43 -2.29
CA ILE A 169 5.49 -4.19 -1.04
C ILE A 169 4.81 -5.49 -0.62
N VAL A 170 5.09 -5.92 0.61
CA VAL A 170 4.51 -7.14 1.20
C VAL A 170 3.87 -6.82 2.54
N PHE A 171 2.60 -7.16 2.67
CA PHE A 171 1.90 -7.25 3.96
C PHE A 171 1.85 -8.72 4.34
N ASP A 172 2.60 -9.12 5.36
CA ASP A 172 2.66 -10.49 5.85
C ASP A 172 1.98 -10.62 7.21
N GLY A 173 0.72 -11.06 7.19
CA GLY A 173 -0.04 -11.40 8.39
C GLY A 173 0.04 -12.87 8.79
N ARG A 174 0.94 -13.67 8.20
CA ARG A 174 1.06 -15.09 8.58
C ARG A 174 1.44 -15.22 10.04
N ASN A 175 0.83 -16.18 10.72
CA ASN A 175 1.10 -16.43 12.13
C ASN A 175 0.85 -17.91 12.48
N ASP A 176 1.24 -18.31 13.68
CA ASP A 176 1.09 -19.69 14.16
C ASP A 176 -0.37 -20.09 14.40
N LYS A 177 -1.25 -19.12 14.67
CA LYS A 177 -2.70 -19.34 14.83
C LYS A 177 -3.39 -19.62 13.50
N ARG A 178 -2.70 -19.42 12.37
CA ARG A 178 -3.22 -19.62 11.00
C ARG A 178 -4.46 -18.78 10.72
N THR A 179 -4.48 -17.55 11.23
CA THR A 179 -5.53 -16.54 11.00
C THR A 179 -4.96 -15.35 10.24
N CYS A 180 -5.78 -14.34 9.95
CA CYS A 180 -5.21 -13.04 9.57
C CYS A 180 -4.42 -12.46 10.75
N GLY A 181 -3.18 -12.03 10.50
CA GLY A 181 -2.29 -11.39 11.47
C GLY A 181 -2.00 -9.93 11.17
N VAL A 182 -2.52 -9.41 10.06
CA VAL A 182 -2.63 -7.98 9.79
C VAL A 182 -4.12 -7.64 9.73
N GLU A 183 -4.54 -6.59 10.44
CA GLU A 183 -5.90 -6.04 10.38
C GLU A 183 -5.85 -4.55 9.99
N GLY A 184 -6.71 -4.17 9.05
CA GLY A 184 -6.78 -2.81 8.52
C GLY A 184 -5.57 -2.41 7.67
N GLY A 185 -5.49 -1.12 7.35
CA GLY A 185 -4.41 -0.54 6.56
C GLY A 185 -4.78 -0.23 5.12
N LEU A 186 -3.84 0.42 4.42
CA LEU A 186 -4.05 0.93 3.08
C LEU A 186 -2.83 0.67 2.20
N LEU A 187 -3.08 0.23 0.96
CA LEU A 187 -2.08 0.18 -0.09
C LEU A 187 -2.60 1.01 -1.28
N LEU A 188 -1.93 2.13 -1.58
CA LEU A 188 -2.19 2.90 -2.79
C LEU A 188 -0.95 2.85 -3.67
N VAL A 189 -1.14 2.51 -4.94
CA VAL A 189 -0.05 2.46 -5.93
C VAL A 189 -0.42 3.31 -7.13
N ALA A 190 0.36 4.36 -7.36
CA ALA A 190 0.30 5.25 -8.52
C ALA A 190 1.72 5.70 -8.94
N GLY A 191 2.69 4.80 -8.79
CA GLY A 191 4.09 4.96 -9.18
C GLY A 191 4.54 3.84 -10.11
N SER A 192 5.84 3.59 -10.17
CA SER A 192 6.44 2.48 -10.92
C SER A 192 6.94 1.39 -9.99
N ALA A 193 6.70 0.15 -10.34
CA ALA A 193 7.24 -1.02 -9.65
C ALA A 193 7.44 -2.13 -10.68
N ALA A 194 8.49 -2.92 -10.47
CA ALA A 194 8.92 -3.91 -11.45
C ALA A 194 8.44 -5.35 -11.16
N GLN A 195 7.59 -5.55 -10.15
CA GLN A 195 6.98 -6.83 -9.73
C GLN A 195 5.63 -6.58 -9.02
N SER A 196 4.87 -7.66 -8.76
CA SER A 196 3.58 -7.63 -8.04
C SER A 196 3.72 -7.14 -6.60
N CYS A 197 2.71 -6.47 -6.05
CA CYS A 197 2.58 -6.34 -4.59
C CYS A 197 1.85 -7.55 -4.00
N LEU A 198 2.12 -7.88 -2.73
CA LEU A 198 1.58 -9.08 -2.08
C LEU A 198 0.91 -8.77 -0.75
N LEU A 199 -0.32 -9.25 -0.59
CA LEU A 199 -1.02 -9.30 0.69
C LEU A 199 -1.18 -10.76 1.11
N LEU A 200 -0.60 -11.13 2.26
CA LEU A 200 -0.72 -12.45 2.87
C LEU A 200 -1.46 -12.33 4.19
N ASP A 201 -2.46 -13.19 4.40
CA ASP A 201 -3.15 -13.35 5.68
C ASP A 201 -3.53 -12.01 6.33
N SER A 202 -4.04 -11.10 5.52
CA SER A 202 -4.42 -9.74 5.92
C SER A 202 -5.94 -9.60 5.90
N ARG A 203 -6.51 -8.88 6.87
CA ARG A 203 -7.94 -8.61 6.95
C ARG A 203 -8.22 -7.12 6.78
N GLY A 204 -9.20 -6.77 5.95
CA GLY A 204 -9.71 -5.41 5.89
C GLY A 204 -8.73 -4.38 5.31
N VAL A 205 -7.70 -4.82 4.59
CA VAL A 205 -6.79 -3.91 3.86
C VAL A 205 -7.58 -3.24 2.72
N HIS A 206 -7.45 -1.92 2.62
CA HIS A 206 -8.05 -1.14 1.54
C HIS A 206 -7.03 -0.82 0.45
N VAL A 207 -7.36 -1.16 -0.80
CA VAL A 207 -6.57 -0.81 -1.99
C VAL A 207 -7.41 0.09 -2.89
N PRO A 208 -7.52 1.40 -2.61
CA PRO A 208 -8.45 2.29 -3.34
C PRO A 208 -8.08 2.44 -4.82
N LEU A 209 -6.79 2.41 -5.13
CA LEU A 209 -6.24 2.55 -6.47
C LEU A 209 -4.90 1.81 -6.57
N PHE A 210 -4.77 1.02 -7.62
CA PHE A 210 -3.51 0.39 -8.01
C PHE A 210 -3.32 0.54 -9.52
N ALA A 211 -2.41 1.41 -9.92
CA ALA A 211 -2.07 1.62 -11.31
C ALA A 211 -0.57 1.87 -11.43
N LEU A 212 0.13 0.98 -12.13
CA LEU A 212 1.57 1.11 -12.34
C LEU A 212 1.85 1.88 -13.62
N ASP A 213 2.78 2.82 -13.54
CA ASP A 213 3.43 3.35 -14.73
C ASP A 213 4.52 2.38 -15.20
N TYR A 214 4.26 1.76 -16.34
CA TYR A 214 5.13 0.76 -16.98
C TYR A 214 6.17 1.37 -17.92
N ALA A 215 6.27 2.69 -18.05
CA ALA A 215 7.17 3.34 -19.01
C ALA A 215 8.65 2.89 -18.89
N SER A 216 9.06 2.36 -17.74
CA SER A 216 10.41 1.86 -17.48
C SER A 216 10.57 0.33 -17.53
N LEU A 217 9.51 -0.46 -17.78
CA LEU A 217 9.60 -1.93 -17.81
C LEU A 217 9.74 -2.48 -19.23
N GLU A 218 10.62 -3.47 -19.40
CA GLU A 218 10.84 -4.12 -20.69
C GLU A 218 9.74 -5.15 -21.04
N SER A 219 9.08 -5.72 -20.02
CA SER A 219 8.00 -6.71 -20.08
C SER A 219 6.90 -6.41 -19.06
N GLY A 220 5.66 -6.85 -19.35
CA GLY A 220 4.54 -6.74 -18.42
C GLY A 220 4.72 -7.67 -17.21
N LEU A 221 3.96 -7.43 -16.15
CA LEU A 221 3.99 -8.27 -14.96
C LEU A 221 3.09 -9.50 -15.13
N ASP A 222 3.47 -10.61 -14.47
CA ASP A 222 2.67 -11.82 -14.35
C ASP A 222 1.42 -11.60 -13.50
N GLY A 223 1.46 -10.67 -12.55
CA GLY A 223 0.34 -10.15 -11.77
C GLY A 223 0.67 -8.72 -11.30
N VAL A 224 -0.32 -7.85 -11.02
CA VAL A 224 0.00 -6.55 -10.38
C VAL A 224 -0.21 -6.57 -8.87
N LEU A 225 -1.23 -7.29 -8.42
CA LEU A 225 -1.58 -7.44 -7.02
C LEU A 225 -1.98 -8.89 -6.74
N THR A 226 -1.25 -9.53 -5.83
CA THR A 226 -1.49 -10.89 -5.38
C THR A 226 -2.05 -10.88 -3.96
N LEU A 227 -3.15 -11.60 -3.74
CA LEU A 227 -3.74 -11.82 -2.42
C LEU A 227 -3.73 -13.30 -2.09
N GLU A 228 -3.33 -13.64 -0.87
CA GLU A 228 -3.42 -15.01 -0.38
C GLU A 228 -3.84 -15.08 1.09
N GLY A 229 -4.88 -15.85 1.38
CA GLY A 229 -5.45 -15.99 2.72
C GLY A 229 -6.10 -14.72 3.27
N CYS A 230 -6.34 -13.72 2.43
CA CYS A 230 -6.87 -12.42 2.86
C CYS A 230 -8.38 -12.47 3.11
N GLU A 231 -8.86 -11.63 4.01
CA GLU A 231 -10.28 -11.56 4.38
C GLU A 231 -10.81 -10.13 4.31
N ASP A 232 -12.03 -9.95 3.80
CA ASP A 232 -12.77 -8.70 3.87
C ASP A 232 -12.04 -7.46 3.29
N CYS A 233 -11.10 -7.68 2.37
CA CYS A 233 -10.36 -6.60 1.71
C CYS A 233 -11.23 -5.91 0.64
N ARG A 234 -11.00 -4.60 0.47
CA ARG A 234 -11.71 -3.77 -0.51
C ARG A 234 -10.73 -3.21 -1.53
N LEU A 235 -10.89 -3.62 -2.78
CA LEU A 235 -10.09 -3.16 -3.91
C LEU A 235 -10.94 -2.20 -4.76
N GLY A 236 -10.44 -1.00 -5.02
CA GLY A 236 -11.08 -0.01 -5.88
C GLY A 236 -10.80 -0.31 -7.36
N MET A 237 -10.04 0.56 -8.00
CA MET A 237 -9.62 0.36 -9.40
C MET A 237 -8.21 -0.23 -9.46
N ILE A 238 -8.08 -1.42 -10.03
CA ILE A 238 -6.79 -2.09 -10.27
C ILE A 238 -6.54 -2.14 -11.78
N VAL A 239 -5.36 -1.69 -12.20
CA VAL A 239 -4.98 -1.52 -13.61
C VAL A 239 -3.74 -2.33 -13.92
N ASN A 240 -3.80 -3.15 -14.96
CA ASN A 240 -2.65 -3.84 -15.56
C ASN A 240 -2.65 -3.61 -17.07
N LEU A 241 -1.72 -2.77 -17.55
CA LEU A 241 -1.57 -2.44 -18.96
C LEU A 241 -0.25 -2.98 -19.49
N ALA A 242 -0.18 -3.26 -20.79
CA ALA A 242 1.05 -3.72 -21.37
C ALA A 242 2.06 -2.54 -21.48
N PRO A 243 3.36 -2.74 -21.17
CA PRO A 243 4.37 -1.70 -21.35
C PRO A 243 4.54 -1.28 -22.81
N LYS A 244 4.21 -2.18 -23.74
CA LYS A 244 4.30 -1.97 -25.19
C LYS A 244 2.91 -2.13 -25.80
N PRO A 245 2.47 -1.18 -26.66
CA PRO A 245 1.16 -1.26 -27.29
C PRO A 245 0.91 -2.61 -27.97
N GLY A 246 -0.18 -3.27 -27.59
CA GLY A 246 -0.60 -4.53 -28.19
C GLY A 246 0.12 -5.78 -27.70
N SER A 247 1.04 -5.67 -26.73
CA SER A 247 1.54 -6.82 -25.98
C SER A 247 0.47 -7.37 -25.02
N THR A 248 0.77 -8.48 -24.36
CA THR A 248 -0.09 -9.12 -23.35
C THR A 248 0.42 -8.85 -21.95
N THR A 249 -0.48 -8.78 -20.98
CA THR A 249 -0.13 -8.81 -19.55
C THR A 249 -0.38 -10.20 -18.97
N GLY A 250 0.17 -10.48 -17.79
CA GLY A 250 -0.37 -11.51 -16.91
C GLY A 250 -1.70 -11.07 -16.28
N GLU A 251 -1.88 -11.39 -15.01
CA GLU A 251 -3.07 -11.15 -14.21
C GLU A 251 -3.22 -9.69 -13.74
N THR A 252 -4.45 -9.16 -13.76
CA THR A 252 -4.70 -7.88 -13.07
C THR A 252 -4.80 -8.10 -11.57
N VAL A 253 -5.47 -9.16 -11.12
CA VAL A 253 -5.43 -9.58 -9.71
C VAL A 253 -5.28 -11.09 -9.65
N ASP A 254 -4.31 -11.54 -8.87
CA ASP A 254 -4.15 -12.94 -8.52
C ASP A 254 -4.73 -13.17 -7.12
N LEU A 255 -5.90 -13.78 -7.04
CA LEU A 255 -6.44 -14.31 -5.78
C LEU A 255 -5.89 -15.72 -5.57
N ASN A 256 -4.58 -15.80 -5.32
CA ASN A 256 -3.79 -17.03 -5.40
C ASN A 256 -4.31 -18.19 -4.55
N SER A 257 -4.82 -17.92 -3.35
CA SER A 257 -5.65 -18.88 -2.60
C SER A 257 -6.33 -18.31 -1.36
N ARG A 258 -7.41 -18.96 -0.91
CA ARG A 258 -7.98 -18.85 0.44
C ARG A 258 -8.43 -17.45 0.82
N ASN A 259 -8.70 -16.60 -0.18
CA ASN A 259 -9.22 -15.28 0.05
C ASN A 259 -10.74 -15.33 0.27
N ARG A 260 -11.28 -14.50 1.16
CA ARG A 260 -12.72 -14.47 1.46
C ARG A 260 -13.22 -13.05 1.61
N GLY A 261 -14.46 -12.80 1.20
CA GLY A 261 -15.07 -11.48 1.35
C GLY A 261 -14.36 -10.38 0.55
N ILE A 262 -13.69 -10.73 -0.55
CA ILE A 262 -12.96 -9.76 -1.36
C ILE A 262 -13.95 -8.99 -2.23
N ALA A 263 -14.03 -7.68 -2.03
CA ALA A 263 -14.86 -6.79 -2.84
C ALA A 263 -13.98 -5.96 -3.77
N ILE A 264 -14.21 -6.08 -5.08
CA ILE A 264 -13.45 -5.39 -6.12
C ILE A 264 -14.40 -4.47 -6.91
N GLU A 265 -14.10 -3.18 -6.97
CA GLU A 265 -14.90 -2.22 -7.73
C GLU A 265 -14.68 -2.39 -9.23
N ARG A 266 -13.43 -2.28 -9.70
CA ARG A 266 -13.10 -2.35 -11.12
C ARG A 266 -11.72 -2.96 -11.38
N LEU A 267 -11.67 -3.90 -12.32
CA LEU A 267 -10.42 -4.37 -12.93
C LEU A 267 -10.31 -3.85 -14.36
N VAL A 268 -9.15 -3.31 -14.73
CA VAL A 268 -8.84 -2.90 -16.10
C VAL A 268 -7.55 -3.57 -16.56
N GLY A 269 -7.67 -4.53 -17.49
CA GLY A 269 -6.56 -5.31 -18.02
C GLY A 269 -6.39 -5.12 -19.54
N GLU A 270 -5.15 -5.07 -20.04
CA GLU A 270 -4.85 -5.07 -21.48
C GLU A 270 -4.42 -6.45 -21.97
N ARG A 271 -5.23 -7.07 -22.85
CA ARG A 271 -4.96 -8.37 -23.50
C ARG A 271 -4.41 -9.41 -22.53
N SER A 272 -4.95 -9.40 -21.31
CA SER A 272 -4.42 -10.20 -20.21
C SER A 272 -4.52 -11.68 -20.53
N ASN A 273 -3.52 -12.45 -20.08
CA ASN A 273 -3.62 -13.91 -20.05
C ASN A 273 -4.89 -14.29 -19.27
N GLU A 274 -5.06 -13.69 -18.10
CA GLU A 274 -6.22 -13.80 -17.24
C GLU A 274 -6.46 -12.41 -16.63
N ILE A 275 -7.67 -11.85 -16.56
CA ILE A 275 -7.83 -10.56 -15.84
C ILE A 275 -7.82 -10.81 -14.33
N ILE A 276 -8.48 -11.88 -13.90
CA ILE A 276 -8.49 -12.33 -12.52
C ILE A 276 -8.32 -13.84 -12.48
N ASP A 277 -7.34 -14.30 -11.71
CA ASP A 277 -7.23 -15.70 -11.30
C ASP A 277 -7.81 -15.86 -9.89
N CYS A 278 -8.85 -16.68 -9.76
CA CYS A 278 -9.57 -16.90 -8.51
C CYS A 278 -9.39 -18.34 -8.03
N ASN A 279 -8.28 -18.58 -7.36
CA ASN A 279 -7.95 -19.88 -6.83
C ASN A 279 -8.47 -20.00 -5.40
N GLU A 280 -9.30 -21.00 -5.11
CA GLU A 280 -9.77 -21.33 -3.75
C GLU A 280 -10.27 -20.10 -2.95
N SER A 281 -10.91 -19.15 -3.62
CA SER A 281 -11.19 -17.80 -3.11
C SER A 281 -12.62 -17.36 -3.37
N HIS A 282 -13.11 -16.40 -2.58
CA HIS A 282 -14.46 -15.85 -2.68
C HIS A 282 -14.40 -14.34 -2.91
N ALA A 283 -14.84 -13.89 -4.08
CA ALA A 283 -14.79 -12.50 -4.47
C ALA A 283 -16.03 -12.04 -5.26
N THR A 284 -16.35 -10.76 -5.11
CA THR A 284 -17.31 -10.04 -5.94
C THR A 284 -16.61 -8.92 -6.70
N VAL A 285 -16.86 -8.82 -8.00
CA VAL A 285 -16.29 -7.80 -8.89
C VAL A 285 -17.43 -6.97 -9.48
N GLY A 286 -17.39 -5.66 -9.28
CA GLY A 286 -18.33 -4.72 -9.88
C GLY A 286 -18.20 -4.70 -11.41
N GLU A 287 -17.01 -4.36 -11.91
CA GLU A 287 -16.75 -4.29 -13.34
C GLU A 287 -15.40 -4.90 -13.72
N ILE A 288 -15.40 -5.63 -14.84
CA ILE A 288 -14.18 -6.03 -15.54
C ILE A 288 -14.16 -5.34 -16.90
N VAL A 289 -13.07 -4.65 -17.19
CA VAL A 289 -12.77 -4.05 -18.49
C VAL A 289 -11.56 -4.73 -19.09
N SER A 290 -11.75 -5.41 -20.21
CA SER A 290 -10.68 -5.95 -21.05
C SER A 290 -10.42 -5.02 -22.22
N ILE A 291 -9.20 -4.49 -22.31
CA ILE A 291 -8.72 -3.69 -23.45
C ILE A 291 -8.08 -4.66 -24.44
N GLY A 292 -8.71 -4.83 -25.59
CA GLY A 292 -8.42 -5.96 -26.49
C GLY A 292 -8.99 -7.28 -25.98
N LYS A 293 -8.85 -8.31 -26.82
CA LYS A 293 -9.33 -9.66 -26.53
C LYS A 293 -8.39 -10.36 -25.53
N PRO A 294 -8.88 -10.80 -24.35
CA PRO A 294 -8.07 -11.53 -23.39
C PRO A 294 -7.92 -13.00 -23.83
N GLN A 295 -6.90 -13.71 -23.32
CA GLN A 295 -6.84 -15.17 -23.53
C GLN A 295 -7.89 -15.87 -22.68
N LYS A 296 -7.99 -15.50 -21.41
CA LYS A 296 -9.08 -15.86 -20.51
C LYS A 296 -9.53 -14.60 -19.76
N LEU A 297 -10.83 -14.44 -19.63
CA LEU A 297 -11.36 -13.32 -18.85
C LEU A 297 -11.30 -13.61 -17.35
N LEU A 298 -11.65 -14.85 -16.97
CA LEU A 298 -11.75 -15.32 -15.60
C LEU A 298 -11.15 -16.72 -15.50
N THR A 299 -10.37 -16.98 -14.46
CA THR A 299 -10.04 -18.33 -14.02
C THR A 299 -10.57 -18.56 -12.63
N SER A 300 -11.05 -19.78 -12.37
CA SER A 300 -11.48 -20.18 -11.04
C SER A 300 -11.14 -21.64 -10.79
N SER A 301 -10.47 -21.92 -9.68
CA SER A 301 -10.09 -23.30 -9.32
C SER A 301 -10.46 -23.60 -7.86
N LYS A 302 -10.85 -24.86 -7.58
CA LYS A 302 -11.14 -25.32 -6.21
C LYS A 302 -9.89 -25.78 -5.45
N GLY A 303 -8.79 -25.97 -6.17
CA GLY A 303 -7.54 -26.50 -5.65
C GLY A 303 -6.40 -25.58 -5.99
N SER A 304 -5.44 -25.48 -5.09
CA SER A 304 -4.39 -24.49 -5.15
C SER A 304 -3.06 -25.22 -4.91
N GLY A 305 -2.00 -24.83 -5.62
CA GLY A 305 -0.67 -25.46 -5.55
C GLY A 305 0.01 -25.28 -4.18
N PRO A 306 1.35 -25.33 -4.08
CA PRO A 306 2.04 -24.80 -2.91
C PRO A 306 1.56 -23.37 -2.60
N ARG A 307 1.50 -23.00 -1.32
CA ARG A 307 0.95 -21.72 -0.87
C ARG A 307 1.81 -21.01 0.18
N TRP A 308 1.78 -19.68 0.16
CA TRP A 308 2.45 -18.82 1.15
C TRP A 308 1.62 -18.65 2.41
N THR A 309 0.29 -18.56 2.29
CA THR A 309 -0.64 -18.39 3.41
C THR A 309 -0.49 -19.49 4.47
N SER A 310 -0.67 -19.09 5.72
CA SER A 310 -0.71 -20.01 6.85
C SER A 310 -2.04 -20.77 6.99
N LYS A 311 -3.09 -20.32 6.28
CA LYS A 311 -4.46 -20.80 6.43
C LYS A 311 -4.67 -22.21 5.86
N PRO A 312 -5.58 -23.00 6.44
CA PRO A 312 -5.94 -24.30 5.89
C PRO A 312 -6.69 -24.17 4.55
N GLN A 313 -6.59 -25.20 3.72
CA GLN A 313 -7.40 -25.33 2.51
C GLN A 313 -8.90 -25.34 2.86
N THR A 314 -9.69 -24.71 2.00
CA THR A 314 -11.14 -24.63 2.05
C THR A 314 -11.81 -25.45 0.96
N GLY A 315 -11.11 -25.75 -0.16
CA GLY A 315 -11.66 -26.50 -1.30
C GLY A 315 -12.83 -25.82 -2.01
N SER A 316 -12.99 -24.50 -1.82
CA SER A 316 -14.17 -23.75 -2.26
C SER A 316 -13.75 -22.49 -3.02
N VAL A 317 -14.56 -22.12 -4.00
CA VAL A 317 -14.33 -20.93 -4.84
C VAL A 317 -15.68 -20.31 -5.20
N SER A 318 -15.74 -18.98 -5.19
CA SER A 318 -16.89 -18.20 -5.65
C SER A 318 -16.38 -16.91 -6.30
N LEU A 319 -16.80 -16.66 -7.54
CA LEU A 319 -16.47 -15.42 -8.24
C LEU A 319 -17.72 -14.89 -8.91
N ASP A 320 -18.19 -13.74 -8.43
CA ASP A 320 -19.41 -13.08 -8.92
C ASP A 320 -19.02 -11.76 -9.59
N VAL A 321 -19.23 -11.65 -10.90
CA VAL A 321 -18.87 -10.48 -11.71
C VAL A 321 -20.14 -9.82 -12.23
N LYS A 322 -20.39 -8.57 -11.86
CA LYS A 322 -21.63 -7.85 -12.21
C LYS A 322 -21.61 -7.34 -13.65
N GLN A 323 -20.50 -6.77 -14.10
CA GLN A 323 -20.37 -6.22 -15.45
C GLN A 323 -19.05 -6.64 -16.11
N LYS A 324 -19.14 -6.94 -17.41
CA LYS A 324 -17.99 -7.28 -18.25
C LYS A 324 -18.03 -6.43 -19.52
N THR A 325 -16.94 -5.71 -19.77
CA THR A 325 -16.75 -4.87 -20.94
C THR A 325 -15.51 -5.37 -21.68
N ILE A 326 -15.65 -5.79 -22.93
CA ILE A 326 -14.51 -6.19 -23.77
C ILE A 326 -14.42 -5.21 -24.95
N LEU A 327 -13.29 -4.52 -25.06
CA LEU A 327 -13.00 -3.56 -26.12
C LEU A 327 -12.11 -4.24 -27.18
N GLU A 328 -12.67 -5.19 -27.93
CA GLU A 328 -11.92 -5.97 -28.93
C GLU A 328 -11.30 -5.11 -30.05
N ASP A 329 -11.90 -3.95 -30.30
CA ASP A 329 -11.51 -2.95 -31.29
C ASP A 329 -10.62 -1.84 -30.71
N ALA A 330 -10.04 -2.04 -29.53
CA ALA A 330 -9.04 -1.12 -28.98
C ALA A 330 -7.85 -0.99 -29.94
N ALA A 331 -7.56 0.25 -30.34
CA ALA A 331 -6.45 0.64 -31.20
C ALA A 331 -5.26 1.21 -30.39
N GLY A 332 -5.53 1.79 -29.22
CA GLY A 332 -4.50 2.28 -28.30
C GLY A 332 -5.04 2.49 -26.90
N VAL A 333 -4.14 2.50 -25.92
CA VAL A 333 -4.44 2.77 -24.52
C VAL A 333 -3.39 3.71 -23.94
N ALA A 334 -3.81 4.60 -23.05
CA ALA A 334 -2.92 5.45 -22.26
C ALA A 334 -3.37 5.44 -20.80
N LEU A 335 -2.41 5.37 -19.89
CA LEU A 335 -2.61 5.63 -18.47
C LEU A 335 -2.15 7.06 -18.17
N ARG A 336 -3.01 7.82 -17.51
CA ARG A 336 -2.67 9.11 -16.93
C ARG A 336 -2.83 9.03 -15.42
N LEU A 337 -1.77 9.41 -14.70
CA LEU A 337 -1.77 9.54 -13.25
C LEU A 337 -1.67 11.02 -12.90
N ASP A 338 -2.68 11.56 -12.23
CA ASP A 338 -2.62 12.88 -11.64
C ASP A 338 -2.30 12.71 -10.14
N VAL A 339 -1.02 12.91 -9.81
CA VAL A 339 -0.46 12.79 -8.46
C VAL A 339 -0.11 14.19 -7.96
N PRO A 340 -0.51 14.57 -6.73
CA PRO A 340 -0.21 15.89 -6.19
C PRO A 340 1.25 16.00 -5.78
N THR A 341 1.79 17.22 -5.81
CA THR A 341 3.14 17.49 -5.32
C THR A 341 3.18 17.38 -3.79
N LEU A 342 3.93 16.39 -3.28
CA LEU A 342 4.20 16.24 -1.86
C LEU A 342 5.61 16.79 -1.54
N PRO A 343 5.83 17.33 -0.33
CA PRO A 343 4.94 17.29 0.84
C PRO A 343 3.87 18.39 0.89
N ASP A 344 3.82 19.31 -0.08
CA ASP A 344 2.97 20.51 -0.04
C ASP A 344 1.46 20.24 0.04
N ALA A 345 0.98 19.17 -0.58
CA ALA A 345 -0.43 18.79 -0.52
C ALA A 345 -0.86 18.11 0.78
N LEU A 346 0.04 17.88 1.75
CA LEU A 346 -0.33 17.30 3.04
C LEU A 346 -1.16 18.28 3.90
N PRO A 347 -2.10 17.77 4.72
CA PRO A 347 -2.30 16.36 5.07
C PRO A 347 -3.32 15.63 4.19
N ARG A 348 -4.01 16.34 3.28
CA ARG A 348 -5.11 15.80 2.48
C ARG A 348 -4.88 16.00 1.01
N PHE A 349 -4.86 14.91 0.27
CA PHE A 349 -4.57 14.95 -1.15
C PHE A 349 -5.34 13.87 -1.90
N THR A 350 -5.52 14.08 -3.20
CA THR A 350 -6.24 13.15 -4.08
C THR A 350 -5.28 12.62 -5.12
N VAL A 351 -5.28 11.30 -5.32
CA VAL A 351 -4.58 10.65 -6.43
C VAL A 351 -5.63 10.18 -7.42
N ARG A 352 -5.41 10.45 -8.71
CA ARG A 352 -6.32 10.03 -9.77
C ARG A 352 -5.58 9.19 -10.80
N ALA A 353 -6.18 8.06 -11.17
CA ALA A 353 -5.82 7.34 -12.39
C ALA A 353 -6.93 7.46 -13.42
N THR A 354 -6.54 7.68 -14.68
CA THR A 354 -7.43 7.64 -15.83
C THR A 354 -6.83 6.74 -16.90
N VAL A 355 -7.54 5.68 -17.27
CA VAL A 355 -7.22 4.82 -18.41
C VAL A 355 -8.05 5.28 -19.60
N GLU A 356 -7.40 5.83 -20.62
CA GLU A 356 -8.03 6.28 -21.86
C GLU A 356 -7.78 5.23 -22.96
N VAL A 357 -8.86 4.75 -23.58
CA VAL A 357 -8.82 3.78 -24.66
C VAL A 357 -9.31 4.43 -25.93
N THR A 358 -8.50 4.39 -26.98
CA THR A 358 -8.89 4.80 -28.33
C THR A 358 -9.32 3.57 -29.13
N LEU A 359 -10.53 3.59 -29.69
CA LEU A 359 -11.06 2.52 -30.53
C LEU A 359 -10.67 2.73 -31.99
N LYS A 360 -10.80 1.69 -32.81
CA LYS A 360 -10.46 1.72 -34.26
C LYS A 360 -11.25 2.76 -35.06
N ASP A 361 -12.46 3.11 -34.62
CA ASP A 361 -13.29 4.15 -35.23
C ASP A 361 -12.89 5.58 -34.81
N GLY A 362 -11.86 5.72 -33.96
CA GLY A 362 -11.39 6.99 -33.43
C GLY A 362 -12.14 7.48 -32.19
N SER A 363 -13.21 6.80 -31.77
CA SER A 363 -13.90 7.13 -30.51
C SER A 363 -13.04 6.79 -29.30
N LYS A 364 -13.31 7.47 -28.18
CA LYS A 364 -12.56 7.29 -26.92
C LYS A 364 -13.46 6.84 -25.79
N LYS A 365 -12.96 5.93 -24.96
CA LYS A 365 -13.56 5.54 -23.68
C LYS A 365 -12.56 5.84 -22.56
N ALA A 366 -13.07 6.27 -21.40
CA ALA A 366 -12.24 6.57 -20.25
C ALA A 366 -12.77 5.87 -19.01
N PHE A 367 -11.86 5.31 -18.23
CA PHE A 367 -12.12 4.71 -16.93
C PHE A 367 -11.27 5.45 -15.91
N ALA A 368 -11.88 6.10 -14.93
CA ALA A 368 -11.17 6.88 -13.95
C ALA A 368 -11.55 6.47 -12.53
N LYS A 369 -10.59 6.63 -11.62
CA LYS A 369 -10.78 6.49 -10.18
C LYS A 369 -9.97 7.57 -9.47
N GLU A 370 -10.61 8.20 -8.49
CA GLU A 370 -9.98 9.09 -7.54
C GLU A 370 -9.92 8.39 -6.19
N ALA A 371 -8.79 8.55 -5.52
CA ALA A 371 -8.55 8.09 -4.16
C ALA A 371 -8.18 9.30 -3.31
N GLU A 372 -9.06 9.68 -2.40
CA GLU A 372 -8.80 10.74 -1.42
C GLU A 372 -8.04 10.13 -0.24
N ILE A 373 -6.96 10.80 0.15
CA ILE A 373 -6.09 10.39 1.25
C ILE A 373 -6.04 11.52 2.26
N ASP A 374 -6.38 11.23 3.51
CA ASP A 374 -6.04 12.06 4.67
C ASP A 374 -5.01 11.30 5.52
N VAL A 375 -3.79 11.82 5.67
CA VAL A 375 -2.76 11.15 6.50
C VAL A 375 -3.10 11.19 7.99
N GLN A 376 -4.09 11.99 8.39
CA GLN A 376 -4.58 12.05 9.76
C GLN A 376 -5.70 11.04 10.05
N SER A 377 -6.40 10.53 9.04
CA SER A 377 -7.41 9.50 9.25
C SER A 377 -6.75 8.19 9.67
N ALA A 378 -7.42 7.47 10.57
CA ALA A 378 -7.12 6.06 10.86
C ALA A 378 -7.88 5.12 9.91
N GLU A 379 -8.62 5.68 8.94
CA GLU A 379 -9.41 4.97 7.93
C GLU A 379 -8.56 4.45 6.76
#